data_AF-A0A419E5U3-F1
#
_entry.id   AF-A0A419E5U3-F1
#
_cell.length_a   1.000
_cell.length_b   1.000
_cell.length_c   1.000
_cell.angle_alpha   90.00
_cell.angle_beta   90.00
_cell.angle_gamma   90.00
#
_symmetry.space_group_name_H-M   'P 1'
#
loop_
_entity.id
_entity.type
_entity.pdbx_description
1 polymer ?
#
loop_
_entity_poly.entity_id
_entity_poly.type
_entity_poly.pdbx_seq_one_letter_code
_entity_poly.pdbx_strand_id
1 'polypeptide(L)'
;MKIIYIATGAANMYCGTCMHDNALAAGMKAAGEDVTLFPLYTPMRLDEESVGERRIFYGGIKAYLMQKYPRPFFGAILFLALADWLIHLPPKTGEE
;
A
#
# COMPACT_ATOMS: atom_id res chain seq x y z
N MET A 1 -19.87 -5.68 9.67
CA MET A 1 -19.65 -6.01 8.24
C MET A 1 -18.14 -5.92 7.99
N LYS A 2 -17.57 -6.64 7.02
CA LYS A 2 -16.12 -6.51 6.75
C LYS A 2 -15.87 -5.44 5.68
N ILE A 3 -15.12 -4.41 6.04
CA ILE A 3 -14.87 -3.23 5.21
C ILE A 3 -13.39 -3.20 4.85
N ILE A 4 -13.09 -3.17 3.56
CA ILE A 4 -11.73 -2.95 3.05
C ILE A 4 -11.66 -1.49 2.61
N TYR A 5 -10.84 -0.71 3.30
CA TYR A 5 -10.57 0.68 2.96
C TYR A 5 -9.28 0.74 2.15
N ILE A 6 -9.34 1.22 0.91
CA ILE A 6 -8.18 1.26 0.01
C ILE A 6 -7.62 2.66 -0.02
N ALA A 7 -6.37 2.83 0.44
CA ALA A 7 -5.62 4.08 0.37
C ALA A 7 -4.51 3.98 -0.68
N THR A 8 -4.23 5.07 -1.39
CA THR A 8 -3.21 5.08 -2.46
C THR A 8 -1.77 5.16 -1.93
N GLY A 9 -1.58 5.89 -0.84
CA GLY A 9 -0.28 6.25 -0.29
C GLY A 9 0.40 7.41 -1.02
N ALA A 10 1.39 8.02 -0.35
CA ALA A 10 2.16 9.16 -0.86
C ALA A 10 3.69 8.91 -0.82
N ALA A 11 4.09 7.64 -0.71
CA ALA A 11 5.48 7.23 -0.54
C ALA A 11 6.16 7.91 0.67
N ASN A 12 7.33 8.53 0.48
CA ASN A 12 8.14 9.11 1.56
C ASN A 12 7.75 10.56 1.90
N MET A 13 6.47 10.92 1.82
CA MET A 13 5.99 12.27 2.10
C MET A 13 4.81 12.25 3.06
N TYR A 14 4.73 13.24 3.95
CA TYR A 14 3.53 13.47 4.75
C TYR A 14 2.40 13.95 3.84
N CYS A 15 1.26 13.27 3.92
CA CYS A 15 0.12 13.51 3.05
C CYS A 15 -1.16 13.68 3.87
N GLY A 16 -1.82 14.83 3.71
CA GLY A 16 -3.10 15.12 4.37
C GLY A 16 -4.19 14.10 4.05
N THR A 17 -4.22 13.59 2.83
CA THR A 17 -5.17 12.53 2.43
C THR A 17 -4.86 11.22 3.15
N CYS A 18 -3.59 10.83 3.28
CA CYS A 18 -3.24 9.60 4.01
C CYS A 18 -3.58 9.70 5.51
N MET A 19 -3.37 10.88 6.13
CA MET A 19 -3.76 11.12 7.52
C MET A 19 -5.29 11.09 7.68
N HIS A 20 -6.03 11.69 6.74
CA HIS A 20 -7.47 11.60 6.72
C HIS A 20 -7.98 10.15 6.60
N ASP A 21 -7.37 9.36 5.71
CA ASP A 21 -7.70 7.94 5.52
C ASP A 21 -7.44 7.13 6.80
N ASN A 22 -6.32 7.41 7.48
CA ASN A 22 -5.96 6.77 8.75
C ASN A 22 -6.97 7.11 9.86
N ALA A 23 -7.26 8.41 10.04
CA ALA A 23 -8.22 8.88 11.04
C ALA A 23 -9.63 8.33 10.80
N LEU A 24 -10.07 8.27 9.54
CA LEU A 24 -11.36 7.70 9.18
C LEU A 24 -11.42 6.20 9.50
N ALA A 25 -10.41 5.43 9.08
CA ALA A 25 -10.34 4.01 9.39
C ALA A 25 -10.28 3.74 10.91
N ALA A 26 -9.54 4.56 11.66
CA ALA A 26 -9.49 4.48 13.12
C ALA A 26 -10.85 4.76 13.76
N GLY A 27 -11.56 5.79 13.30
CA GLY A 27 -12.91 6.12 13.76
C GLY A 27 -13.92 5.02 13.48
N MET A 28 -13.87 4.41 12.28
CA MET A 28 -14.74 3.29 11.94
C MET A 28 -14.47 2.05 12.80
N LYS A 29 -13.19 1.74 13.07
CA LYS A 29 -12.82 0.67 14.02
C LYS A 29 -13.36 0.96 15.43
N ALA A 30 -13.22 2.20 15.90
CA ALA A 30 -13.73 2.62 17.20
C ALA A 30 -15.27 2.53 17.30
N ALA A 31 -15.98 2.70 16.18
CA ALA A 31 -17.43 2.51 16.09
C ALA A 31 -17.86 1.03 16.07
N GLY A 32 -16.90 0.08 16.08
CA GLY A 32 -17.17 -1.36 16.12
C GLY A 32 -17.21 -2.05 14.76
N GLU A 33 -16.82 -1.37 13.68
CA GLU A 33 -16.74 -1.99 12.36
C GLU A 33 -15.44 -2.79 12.16
N ASP A 34 -15.51 -3.91 11.45
CA ASP A 34 -14.35 -4.70 11.03
C ASP A 34 -13.73 -4.05 9.78
N VAL A 35 -12.85 -3.07 10.01
CA VAL A 35 -12.17 -2.32 8.95
C VAL A 35 -10.72 -2.73 8.82
N THR A 36 -10.28 -3.00 7.59
CA THR A 36 -8.86 -3.13 7.25
C THR A 36 -8.47 -2.04 6.26
N LEU A 37 -7.53 -1.18 6.65
CA LEU A 37 -6.97 -0.11 5.82
C LEU A 37 -5.76 -0.66 5.03
N PHE A 38 -5.87 -0.70 3.71
CA PHE A 38 -4.87 -1.27 2.80
C PHE A 38 -4.22 -0.20 1.91
N PRO A 39 -2.90 0.02 2.03
CA PRO A 39 -2.13 0.78 1.06
C PRO A 39 -2.00 0.04 -0.27
N LEU A 40 -2.40 0.67 -1.38
CA LEU A 40 -2.48 0.02 -2.68
C LEU A 40 -1.19 0.16 -3.48
N TYR A 41 -0.73 1.39 -3.74
CA TYR A 41 0.35 1.64 -4.71
C TYR A 41 1.70 1.98 -4.08
N THR A 42 1.68 2.69 -2.96
CA THR A 42 2.86 3.21 -2.25
C THR A 42 2.63 3.19 -0.75
N PRO A 43 3.70 3.23 0.09
CA PRO A 43 3.51 3.29 1.54
C PRO A 43 2.92 4.64 1.97
N MET A 44 2.34 4.67 3.16
CA MET A 44 1.85 5.89 3.82
C MET A 44 2.87 6.33 4.87
N ARG A 45 3.31 7.59 4.81
CA ARG A 45 4.04 8.25 5.90
C ARG A 45 3.06 9.14 6.66
N LEU A 46 2.86 8.83 7.93
CA LEU A 46 1.92 9.49 8.84
C LEU A 46 2.71 10.12 9.99
N ASP A 47 2.17 11.19 10.57
CA ASP A 47 2.67 11.81 11.80
C ASP A 47 2.09 11.17 13.08
N GLU A 48 1.12 10.27 12.90
CA GLU A 48 0.44 9.50 13.93
C GLU A 48 0.61 7.99 13.74
N GLU A 49 0.14 7.21 14.70
CA GLU A 49 0.16 5.75 14.60
C GLU A 49 -0.77 5.26 13.48
N SER A 50 -0.21 4.44 12.58
CA SER A 50 -0.97 3.85 11.48
C SER A 50 -1.86 2.72 11.96
N VAL A 51 -3.17 2.79 11.65
CA VAL A 51 -4.10 1.67 11.79
C VAL A 51 -4.20 0.80 10.53
N GLY A 52 -3.36 1.09 9.52
CA GLY A 52 -3.29 0.40 8.24
C GLY A 52 -2.29 -0.74 8.19
N GLU A 53 -2.47 -1.59 7.19
CA GLU A 53 -1.56 -2.69 6.92
C GLU A 53 -0.18 -2.19 6.50
N ARG A 54 0.87 -2.91 6.92
CA ARG A 54 2.25 -2.56 6.55
C ARG A 54 2.62 -2.99 5.13
N ARG A 55 1.79 -3.81 4.48
CA ARG A 55 2.06 -4.38 3.16
C ARG A 55 1.35 -3.56 2.07
N ILE A 56 2.07 -3.29 0.98
CA ILE A 56 1.54 -2.70 -0.24
C ILE A 56 1.05 -3.84 -1.15
N PHE A 57 -0.20 -3.78 -1.62
CA PHE A 57 -0.78 -4.90 -2.38
C PHE A 57 -0.52 -4.82 -3.89
N TYR A 58 -0.58 -3.63 -4.47
CA TYR A 58 -0.51 -3.42 -5.90
C TYR A 58 0.53 -2.35 -6.24
N GLY A 59 1.80 -2.67 -5.95
CA GLY A 59 2.91 -1.76 -6.17
C GLY A 59 2.91 -1.17 -7.58
N GLY A 60 2.98 0.17 -7.68
CA GLY A 60 2.76 0.90 -8.94
C GLY A 60 3.64 0.44 -10.11
N ILE A 61 4.86 -0.04 -9.83
CA ILE A 61 5.78 -0.57 -10.85
C ILE A 61 5.22 -1.86 -11.47
N LYS A 62 4.79 -2.80 -10.63
CA LYS A 62 4.20 -4.08 -11.07
C LYS A 62 2.92 -3.83 -11.86
N ALA A 63 2.06 -2.94 -11.35
CA ALA A 63 0.85 -2.50 -12.02
C ALA A 63 1.12 -1.97 -13.44
N TYR A 64 2.07 -1.04 -13.57
CA TYR A 64 2.46 -0.45 -14.84
C TYR A 64 3.03 -1.49 -15.81
N LEU A 65 3.92 -2.38 -15.33
CA LEU A 65 4.52 -3.42 -16.17
C LEU A 65 3.49 -4.42 -16.69
N MET A 66 2.53 -4.84 -15.86
CA MET A 66 1.43 -5.72 -16.27
C MET A 66 0.53 -5.05 -17.32
N GLN A 67 0.24 -3.76 -17.16
CA GLN A 67 -0.54 -3.00 -18.14
C GLN A 67 0.22 -2.86 -19.48
N LYS A 68 1.52 -2.58 -19.44
CA LYS A 68 2.35 -2.36 -20.64
C LYS A 68 2.67 -3.63 -21.40
N TYR A 69 2.87 -4.75 -20.69
CA TYR A 69 3.25 -6.04 -21.25
C TYR A 69 2.21 -7.13 -20.88
N PRO A 70 0.99 -7.08 -21.45
CA PRO A 70 -0.09 -7.99 -21.07
C PRO A 70 0.14 -9.45 -21.53
N ARG A 71 1.11 -9.70 -22.42
CA ARG A 71 1.45 -11.04 -22.90
C ARG A 71 2.58 -11.64 -22.07
N PRO A 72 2.39 -12.80 -21.41
CA PRO A 72 3.45 -13.44 -20.65
C PRO A 72 4.50 -14.00 -21.62
N PHE A 73 5.71 -13.43 -21.58
CA PHE A 73 6.91 -14.03 -22.15
C PHE A 73 7.83 -14.47 -21.02
N PHE A 74 8.68 -15.48 -21.24
CA PHE A 74 9.51 -16.09 -20.18
C PHE A 74 10.33 -15.05 -19.39
N GLY A 75 10.80 -13.99 -20.05
CA GLY A 75 11.48 -12.87 -19.40
C GLY A 75 10.57 -11.97 -18.54
N ALA A 76 9.28 -11.84 -18.86
CA ALA A 76 8.34 -10.99 -18.13
C ALA A 76 7.98 -11.53 -16.75
N ILE A 77 7.89 -12.85 -16.58
CA ILE A 77 7.59 -13.49 -15.28
C ILE A 77 8.75 -13.25 -14.30
N LEU A 78 9.99 -13.42 -14.76
CA LEU A 78 11.19 -13.15 -13.95
C LEU A 78 11.30 -11.67 -13.58
N PHE A 79 10.97 -10.76 -14.51
CA PHE A 79 11.02 -9.31 -14.29
C PHE A 79 9.95 -8.84 -13.30
N LEU A 80 8.72 -9.37 -13.38
CA LEU A 80 7.64 -9.05 -12.46
C LEU A 80 7.92 -9.58 -11.05
N ALA A 81 8.49 -10.79 -10.92
CA ALA A 81 8.90 -11.34 -9.64
C ALA A 81 10.00 -10.49 -8.97
N LEU A 82 10.95 -9.99 -9.75
CA LEU A 82 12.00 -9.09 -9.26
C LEU A 82 11.43 -7.72 -8.82
N ALA A 83 10.48 -7.17 -9.58
CA ALA A 83 9.83 -5.90 -9.23
C ALA A 83 8.99 -6.01 -7.96
N ASP A 84 8.29 -7.12 -7.74
CA ASP A 84 7.53 -7.39 -6.51
C ASP A 84 8.46 -7.49 -5.29
N TRP A 85 9.62 -8.15 -5.45
CA TRP A 85 10.65 -8.23 -4.41
C TRP A 85 11.18 -6.85 -4.02
N LEU A 86 11.36 -5.94 -4.98
CA LEU A 86 11.82 -4.57 -4.72
C LEU A 86 10.81 -3.75 -3.91
N ILE A 87 9.51 -3.98 -4.09
CA ILE A 87 8.42 -3.26 -3.40
C ILE A 87 8.10 -3.89 -2.04
N HIS A 88 8.30 -5.20 -1.90
CA HIS A 88 8.16 -5.93 -0.65
C HIS A 88 9.42 -5.92 0.22
N LEU A 89 10.49 -5.24 -0.19
CA LEU A 89 11.53 -4.88 0.76
C LEU A 89 10.85 -4.09 1.89
N PRO A 90 10.96 -4.55 3.14
CA PRO A 90 10.39 -3.81 4.25
C PRO A 90 10.95 -2.39 4.19
N PRO A 91 10.13 -1.33 4.41
CA PRO A 91 10.69 -0.01 4.66
C PRO A 91 11.75 -0.20 5.74
N LYS A 92 12.97 0.32 5.51
CA LYS A 92 14.05 0.13 6.47
C LYS A 92 13.52 0.55 7.83
N THR A 93 13.37 -0.43 8.72
CA THR A 93 13.09 -0.21 10.14
C THR A 93 14.26 0.63 10.66
N GLY A 94 14.06 1.94 10.77
CA GLY A 94 15.12 2.87 11.17
C GLY A 94 14.96 4.33 10.75
N GLU A 95 13.93 4.72 10.00
CA GLU A 95 13.58 6.15 9.86
C GLU A 95 12.24 6.40 10.55
N GLU A 96 12.37 6.82 11.81
CA GLU A 96 11.34 7.50 12.61
C GLU A 96 10.71 8.69 11.85
#